data_AF-A0A7C1W4L6-F1
#
_entry.id   AF-A0A7C1W4L6-F1
#
_cell.length_a   1.000
_cell.length_b   1.000
_cell.length_c   1.000
_cell.angle_alpha   90.00
_cell.angle_beta   90.00
_cell.angle_gamma   90.00
#
_symmetry.space_group_name_H-M   'P 1'
#
loop_
_entity.id
_entity.type
_entity.pdbx_description
1 polymer ?
#
loop_
_entity_poly.entity_id
_entity_poly.type
_entity_poly.pdbx_seq_one_letter_code
_entity_poly.pdbx_strand_id
1 'polypeptide(L)'
;MAGFNPMIALSVLQAGQGLIKSARAAGAYKNANAALAGRRQAELRQRRQMQEIDARSRRERLRQAMAAQRARFGAQGVSASSGSAGAVLRGLSERSNRAGQDANKLEAFRVGGINERYNMQRRRNLLEASGARKRLAFDLLRQGMRTIPLIKL
;
A
#
# COMPACT_ATOMS: atom_id res chain seq x y z
N MET A 1 17.98 -62.79 24.78
CA MET A 1 18.27 -62.21 23.46
C MET A 1 17.31 -61.05 23.23
N ALA A 2 17.85 -59.84 23.11
CA ALA A 2 17.09 -58.60 23.04
C ALA A 2 16.56 -58.36 21.62
N GLY A 3 15.24 -58.28 21.46
CA GLY A 3 14.58 -57.89 20.21
C GLY A 3 14.36 -56.38 20.17
N PHE A 4 15.33 -55.63 19.66
CA PHE A 4 15.16 -54.21 19.33
C PHE A 4 14.34 -54.10 18.04
N ASN A 5 13.04 -53.75 18.17
CA ASN A 5 12.16 -53.49 17.02
C ASN A 5 12.56 -52.16 16.34
N PRO A 6 12.95 -52.15 15.06
CA PRO A 6 13.43 -50.95 14.36
C PRO A 6 12.33 -49.96 13.93
N MET A 7 11.09 -50.15 14.36
CA MET A 7 9.94 -49.37 13.86
C MET A 7 9.79 -47.94 14.40
N ILE A 8 10.71 -47.45 15.24
CA ILE A 8 10.64 -46.09 15.82
C ILE A 8 11.48 -45.06 15.05
N ALA A 9 12.38 -45.47 14.14
CA ALA A 9 13.33 -44.54 13.51
C ALA A 9 12.76 -43.65 12.38
N LEU A 10 11.54 -43.90 11.88
CA LEU A 10 11.04 -43.23 10.66
C LEU A 10 10.16 -41.99 10.90
N SER A 11 9.76 -41.68 12.14
CA SER A 11 8.82 -40.58 12.43
C SER A 11 9.48 -39.21 12.64
N VAL A 12 10.78 -39.17 12.98
CA VAL A 12 11.51 -37.90 13.26
C VAL A 12 11.77 -37.10 11.97
N LEU A 13 11.91 -37.77 10.82
CA LEU A 13 12.22 -37.11 9.55
C LEU A 13 11.05 -36.26 9.01
N GLN A 14 9.80 -36.68 9.22
CA GLN A 14 8.61 -35.92 8.79
C GLN A 14 8.31 -34.73 9.71
N ALA A 15 8.54 -34.86 11.02
CA ALA A 15 8.42 -33.74 11.97
C ALA A 15 9.45 -32.63 11.68
N GLY A 16 10.69 -33.00 11.32
CA GLY A 16 11.74 -32.05 10.91
C GLY A 16 11.41 -31.26 9.64
N GLN A 17 10.76 -31.90 8.66
CA GLN A 17 10.35 -31.22 7.42
C GLN A 17 9.22 -30.21 7.64
N GLY A 18 8.28 -30.48 8.55
CA GLY A 18 7.21 -29.55 8.93
C GLY A 18 7.74 -28.27 9.60
N LEU A 19 8.69 -28.42 10.53
CA LEU A 19 9.36 -27.31 11.21
C LEU A 19 10.18 -26.44 10.24
N ILE A 20 10.96 -27.03 9.34
CA ILE A 20 11.76 -26.29 8.34
C ILE A 20 10.86 -25.52 7.36
N LYS A 21 9.74 -26.11 6.91
CA LYS A 21 8.75 -25.41 6.06
C LYS A 21 8.09 -24.26 6.81
N SER A 22 7.77 -24.44 8.10
CA SER A 22 7.15 -23.38 8.92
C SER A 22 8.08 -22.20 9.21
N ALA A 23 9.38 -22.45 9.40
CA ALA A 23 10.39 -21.41 9.60
C ALA A 23 10.66 -20.60 8.32
N ARG A 24 10.70 -21.27 7.15
CA ARG A 24 10.77 -20.59 5.85
C ARG A 24 9.53 -19.77 5.55
N ALA A 25 8.33 -20.27 5.86
CA ALA A 25 7.09 -19.51 5.74
C ALA A 25 7.14 -18.27 6.65
N ALA A 26 7.47 -18.43 7.93
CA ALA A 26 7.61 -17.33 8.89
C ALA A 26 8.61 -16.23 8.44
N GLY A 27 9.76 -16.63 7.88
CA GLY A 27 10.75 -15.72 7.30
C GLY A 27 10.27 -15.02 6.02
N ALA A 28 9.57 -15.76 5.15
CA ALA A 28 9.01 -15.21 3.91
C ALA A 28 7.99 -14.09 4.18
N TYR A 29 7.15 -14.18 5.22
CA TYR A 29 6.20 -13.10 5.56
C TYR A 29 6.86 -11.82 6.06
N LYS A 30 7.96 -11.93 6.84
CA LYS A 30 8.73 -10.75 7.29
C LYS A 30 9.34 -10.03 6.09
N ASN A 31 9.93 -10.79 5.17
CA ASN A 31 10.55 -10.25 3.96
C ASN A 31 9.50 -9.66 3.00
N ALA A 32 8.34 -10.32 2.84
CA ALA A 32 7.24 -9.83 2.03
C ALA A 32 6.67 -8.51 2.57
N ASN A 33 6.46 -8.40 3.89
CA ASN A 33 5.97 -7.16 4.52
C ASN A 33 7.00 -6.03 4.46
N ALA A 34 8.30 -6.33 4.58
CA ALA A 34 9.38 -5.35 4.43
C ALA A 34 9.46 -4.82 3.00
N ALA A 35 9.38 -5.71 1.99
CA ALA A 35 9.34 -5.32 0.58
C ALA A 35 8.10 -4.47 0.25
N LEU A 36 6.95 -4.84 0.82
CA LEU A 36 5.71 -4.07 0.74
C LEU A 36 5.87 -2.67 1.33
N ALA A 37 6.50 -2.54 2.50
CA ALA A 37 6.73 -1.24 3.15
C ALA A 37 7.65 -0.34 2.28
N GLY A 38 8.70 -0.92 1.69
CA GLY A 38 9.57 -0.23 0.74
C GLY A 38 8.82 0.29 -0.48
N ARG A 39 7.95 -0.54 -1.08
CA ARG A 39 7.11 -0.13 -2.23
C ARG A 39 6.16 1.01 -1.88
N ARG A 40 5.48 0.94 -0.72
CA ARG A 40 4.61 2.03 -0.23
C ARG A 40 5.39 3.33 -0.10
N GLN A 41 6.57 3.29 0.52
CA GLN A 41 7.38 4.50 0.70
C GLN A 41 7.90 5.06 -0.62
N ALA A 42 8.26 4.22 -1.58
CA ALA A 42 8.66 4.65 -2.91
C ALA A 42 7.50 5.32 -3.66
N GLU A 43 6.31 4.70 -3.65
CA GLU A 43 5.11 5.26 -4.30
C GLU A 43 4.71 6.60 -3.66
N LEU A 44 4.72 6.71 -2.33
CA LEU A 44 4.43 7.96 -1.63
C LEU A 44 5.46 9.06 -1.95
N ARG A 45 6.75 8.71 -2.03
CA ARG A 45 7.80 9.66 -2.40
C ARG A 45 7.64 10.18 -3.83
N GLN A 46 7.38 9.28 -4.78
CA GLN A 46 7.14 9.63 -6.18
C GLN A 46 5.93 10.54 -6.32
N ARG A 47 4.82 10.25 -5.62
CA ARG A 47 3.62 11.10 -5.64
C ARG A 47 3.86 12.48 -5.05
N ARG A 48 4.60 12.58 -3.94
CA ARG A 48 4.98 13.89 -3.37
C ARG A 48 5.76 14.74 -4.36
N GLN A 49 6.74 14.14 -5.04
CA GLN A 49 7.51 14.84 -6.08
C GLN A 49 6.61 15.32 -7.23
N MET A 50 5.73 14.45 -7.73
CA MET A 50 4.77 14.83 -8.77
C MET A 50 3.81 15.94 -8.31
N GLN A 51 3.34 15.89 -7.07
CA GLN A 51 2.48 16.92 -6.49
C GLN A 51 3.18 18.28 -6.41
N GLU A 52 4.46 18.30 -6.07
CA GLU A 52 5.26 19.54 -6.05
C GLU A 52 5.44 20.12 -7.45
N ILE A 53 5.74 19.29 -8.44
CA ILE A 53 5.87 19.72 -9.85
C ILE A 53 4.55 20.31 -10.32
N ASP A 54 3.45 19.59 -10.12
CA ASP A 54 2.12 20.07 -10.49
C ASP A 54 1.75 21.37 -9.79
N ALA A 55 2.10 21.51 -8.50
CA ALA A 55 1.86 22.74 -7.75
C ALA A 55 2.65 23.93 -8.31
N ARG A 56 3.91 23.72 -8.72
CA ARG A 56 4.73 24.74 -9.38
C ARG A 56 4.13 25.13 -10.72
N SER A 57 3.82 24.16 -11.59
CA SER A 57 3.22 24.41 -12.90
C SER A 57 1.87 25.13 -12.81
N ARG A 58 1.03 24.80 -11.81
CA ARG A 58 -0.23 25.53 -11.56
C ARG A 58 0.01 27.00 -11.21
N ARG A 59 0.99 27.29 -10.33
CA ARG A 59 1.34 28.66 -9.96
C ARG A 59 1.87 29.45 -11.16
N GLU A 60 2.70 28.83 -11.98
CA GLU A 60 3.22 29.45 -13.20
C GLU A 60 2.11 29.76 -14.20
N ARG A 61 1.20 28.81 -14.46
CA ARG A 61 0.03 29.03 -15.32
C ARG A 61 -0.86 30.16 -14.80
N LEU A 62 -1.10 30.23 -13.48
CA LEU A 62 -1.86 31.33 -12.89
C LEU A 62 -1.15 32.67 -13.12
N ARG A 63 0.16 32.74 -12.86
CA ARG A 63 0.96 33.95 -13.08
C ARG A 63 0.91 34.40 -14.54
N GLN A 64 1.09 33.47 -15.48
CA GLN A 64 1.01 33.75 -16.91
C GLN A 64 -0.38 34.23 -17.32
N ALA A 65 -1.45 33.58 -16.85
CA ALA A 65 -2.82 33.99 -17.15
C ALA A 65 -3.14 35.37 -16.57
N MET A 66 -2.70 35.68 -15.34
CA MET A 66 -2.84 37.02 -14.76
C MET A 66 -2.06 38.07 -15.54
N ALA A 67 -0.82 37.78 -15.95
CA ALA A 67 0.00 38.67 -16.75
C ALA A 67 -0.62 38.94 -18.12
N ALA A 68 -1.08 37.90 -18.81
CA ALA A 68 -1.77 38.01 -20.09
C ALA A 68 -3.05 38.85 -19.98
N GLN A 69 -3.84 38.63 -18.93
CA GLN A 69 -5.07 39.40 -18.71
C GLN A 69 -4.77 40.88 -18.41
N ARG A 70 -3.73 41.17 -17.61
CA ARG A 70 -3.26 42.53 -17.35
C ARG A 70 -2.77 43.23 -18.62
N ALA A 71 -2.00 42.53 -19.46
CA ALA A 71 -1.53 43.06 -20.74
C ALA A 71 -2.70 43.38 -21.68
N ARG A 72 -3.72 42.51 -21.75
CA ARG A 72 -4.94 42.77 -22.51
C ARG A 72 -5.71 44.00 -22.02
N PHE A 73 -5.87 44.15 -20.70
CA PHE A 73 -6.51 45.34 -20.14
C PHE A 73 -5.71 46.61 -20.45
N GLY A 74 -4.38 46.56 -20.31
CA GLY A 74 -3.50 47.68 -20.69
C GLY A 74 -3.63 48.06 -22.17
N ALA A 75 -3.67 47.08 -23.07
CA ALA A 75 -3.88 47.32 -24.50
C ALA A 75 -5.26 47.91 -24.83
N GLN A 76 -6.26 47.66 -24.00
CA GLN A 76 -7.61 48.22 -24.12
C GLN A 76 -7.77 49.58 -23.42
N GLY A 77 -6.70 50.13 -22.83
CA GLY A 77 -6.76 51.35 -22.02
C GLY A 77 -7.52 51.18 -20.70
N VAL A 78 -7.83 49.94 -20.31
CA VAL A 78 -8.54 49.63 -19.08
C VAL A 78 -7.52 49.41 -17.97
N SER A 79 -7.62 50.18 -16.88
CA SER A 79 -6.80 49.90 -15.71
C SER A 79 -7.13 48.52 -15.14
N ALA A 80 -6.12 47.71 -14.85
CA ALA A 80 -6.28 46.42 -14.17
C ALA A 80 -6.90 46.55 -12.77
N SER A 81 -6.90 47.75 -12.18
CA SER A 81 -7.57 48.07 -10.91
C SER A 81 -9.03 48.54 -11.06
N SER A 82 -9.52 48.73 -12.29
CA SER A 82 -10.94 49.03 -12.56
C SER A 82 -11.84 47.89 -12.08
N GLY A 83 -13.04 48.20 -11.59
CA GLY A 83 -13.91 47.25 -10.88
C GLY A 83 -14.12 45.92 -11.60
N SER A 84 -14.42 45.97 -12.90
CA SER A 84 -14.65 44.77 -13.73
C SER A 84 -13.35 44.02 -14.05
N ALA A 85 -12.27 44.74 -14.35
CA ALA A 85 -10.96 44.14 -14.64
C ALA A 85 -10.38 43.43 -13.41
N GLY A 86 -10.49 44.06 -12.24
CA GLY A 86 -10.10 43.51 -10.95
C GLY A 86 -10.98 42.31 -10.54
N ALA A 87 -12.26 42.29 -10.88
CA ALA A 87 -13.14 41.14 -10.64
C ALA A 87 -12.70 39.91 -11.47
N VAL A 88 -12.32 40.09 -12.73
CA VAL A 88 -11.79 38.99 -13.57
C VAL A 88 -10.50 38.42 -13.00
N LEU A 89 -9.56 39.28 -12.60
CA LEU A 89 -8.29 38.84 -12.00
C LEU A 89 -8.50 38.12 -10.66
N ARG A 90 -9.43 38.60 -9.82
CA ARG A 90 -9.83 37.91 -8.58
C ARG A 90 -10.47 36.55 -8.87
N GLY A 91 -11.40 36.49 -9.81
CA GLY A 91 -12.03 35.23 -10.23
C GLY A 91 -11.03 34.20 -10.75
N LEU A 92 -10.00 34.64 -11.47
CA LEU A 92 -8.92 33.77 -11.93
C LEU A 92 -8.11 33.18 -10.77
N SER A 93 -7.77 34.01 -9.78
CA SER A 93 -7.10 33.58 -8.54
C SER A 93 -7.96 32.61 -7.74
N GLU A 94 -9.24 32.93 -7.53
CA GLU A 94 -10.18 32.07 -6.81
C GLU A 94 -10.37 30.72 -7.50
N ARG A 95 -10.53 30.70 -8.83
CA ARG A 95 -10.62 29.45 -9.60
C ARG A 95 -9.36 28.60 -9.41
N SER A 96 -8.18 29.21 -9.44
CA SER A 96 -6.93 28.50 -9.19
C SER A 96 -6.84 27.97 -7.76
N ASN A 97 -7.32 28.72 -6.78
CA ASN A 97 -7.34 28.29 -5.38
C ASN A 97 -8.30 27.10 -5.18
N ARG A 98 -9.51 27.14 -5.74
CA ARG A 98 -10.46 26.02 -5.69
C ARG A 98 -9.88 24.79 -6.37
N ALA A 99 -9.31 24.93 -7.57
CA ALA A 99 -8.63 23.84 -8.26
C ALA A 99 -7.47 23.25 -7.44
N GLY A 100 -6.72 24.08 -6.70
CA GLY A 100 -5.68 23.63 -5.79
C GLY A 100 -6.24 22.84 -4.60
N GLN A 101 -7.34 23.29 -4.00
CA GLN A 101 -8.01 22.59 -2.92
C GLN A 101 -8.57 21.23 -3.38
N ASP A 102 -9.20 21.18 -4.55
CA ASP A 102 -9.75 19.94 -5.10
C ASP A 102 -8.64 18.94 -5.45
N ALA A 103 -7.53 19.43 -6.01
CA ALA A 103 -6.34 18.59 -6.24
C ALA A 103 -5.79 18.01 -4.92
N ASN A 104 -5.74 18.81 -3.85
CA ASN A 104 -5.28 18.33 -2.54
C ASN A 104 -6.24 17.29 -1.93
N LYS A 105 -7.56 17.49 -2.06
CA LYS A 105 -8.57 16.51 -1.60
C LYS A 105 -8.45 15.19 -2.38
N LEU A 106 -8.32 15.28 -3.70
CA LEU A 106 -8.14 14.11 -4.56
C LEU A 106 -6.87 13.34 -4.20
N GLU A 107 -5.78 14.06 -3.91
CA GLU A 107 -4.53 13.42 -3.51
C GLU A 107 -4.63 12.77 -2.13
N ALA A 108 -5.28 13.43 -1.17
CA ALA A 108 -5.57 12.83 0.14
C ALA A 108 -6.39 11.53 0.00
N PHE A 109 -7.39 11.52 -0.87
CA PHE A 109 -8.17 10.33 -1.19
C PHE A 109 -7.31 9.21 -1.80
N ARG A 110 -6.45 9.53 -2.77
CA ARG A 110 -5.54 8.57 -3.40
C ARG A 110 -4.56 7.96 -2.40
N VAL A 111 -3.95 8.79 -1.55
CA VAL A 111 -3.05 8.34 -0.47
C VAL A 111 -3.81 7.46 0.53
N GLY A 112 -5.04 7.82 0.88
CA GLY A 112 -5.93 6.98 1.67
C GLY A 112 -6.13 5.59 1.05
N GLY A 113 -6.45 5.54 -0.25
CA GLY A 113 -6.60 4.29 -0.99
C GLY A 113 -5.33 3.43 -1.05
N ILE A 114 -4.15 4.04 -1.18
CA ILE A 114 -2.86 3.32 -1.12
C ILE A 114 -2.66 2.69 0.25
N ASN A 115 -2.92 3.45 1.32
CA ASN A 115 -2.78 2.97 2.69
C ASN A 115 -3.76 1.82 2.97
N GLU A 116 -5.00 1.92 2.48
CA GLU A 116 -6.00 0.87 2.65
C GLU A 116 -5.61 -0.41 1.92
N ARG A 117 -5.20 -0.31 0.64
CA ARG A 117 -4.68 -1.46 -0.12
C ARG A 117 -3.52 -2.13 0.59
N TYR A 118 -2.59 -1.34 1.14
CA TYR A 118 -1.46 -1.83 1.91
C TYR A 118 -1.91 -2.59 3.17
N ASN A 119 -2.84 -2.01 3.93
CA ASN A 119 -3.38 -2.64 5.14
C ASN A 119 -4.11 -3.95 4.82
N MET A 120 -4.89 -3.99 3.75
CA MET A 120 -5.54 -5.20 3.27
C MET A 120 -4.52 -6.27 2.85
N GLN A 121 -3.47 -5.90 2.11
CA GLN A 121 -2.41 -6.84 1.72
C GLN A 121 -1.67 -7.39 2.93
N ARG A 122 -1.32 -6.53 3.90
CA ARG A 122 -0.69 -6.95 5.15
C ARG A 122 -1.58 -7.90 5.94
N ARG A 123 -2.89 -7.62 6.03
CA ARG A 123 -3.86 -8.52 6.66
C ARG A 123 -3.95 -9.87 5.94
N ARG A 124 -4.01 -9.88 4.61
CA ARG A 124 -4.01 -11.13 3.82
C ARG A 124 -2.74 -11.95 4.05
N ASN A 125 -1.57 -11.31 4.04
CA ASN A 125 -0.30 -11.99 4.32
C ASN A 125 -0.29 -12.61 5.73
N LEU A 126 -0.85 -11.93 6.73
CA LEU A 126 -0.96 -12.46 8.10
C LEU A 126 -1.98 -13.60 8.20
N LEU A 127 -3.11 -13.50 7.51
CA LEU A 127 -4.13 -14.55 7.47
C LEU A 127 -3.58 -15.81 6.79
N GLU A 128 -2.89 -15.66 5.67
CA GLU A 128 -2.21 -16.75 4.97
C GLU A 128 -1.16 -17.43 5.86
N ALA A 129 -0.37 -16.64 6.59
CA ALA A 129 0.55 -17.16 7.60
C ALA A 129 -0.14 -17.95 8.72
N SER A 130 -1.28 -17.45 9.22
CA SER A 130 -2.06 -18.13 10.25
C SER A 130 -2.71 -19.41 9.73
N GLY A 131 -3.23 -19.40 8.50
CA GLY A 131 -3.86 -20.54 7.84
C GLY A 131 -2.85 -21.64 7.55
N ALA A 132 -1.64 -21.29 7.10
CA ALA A 132 -0.54 -22.23 6.91
C ALA A 132 -0.18 -22.94 8.23
N ARG A 133 -0.11 -22.21 9.36
CA ARG A 133 0.13 -22.81 10.68
C ARG A 133 -1.00 -23.74 11.12
N LYS A 134 -2.27 -23.35 10.93
CA LYS A 134 -3.43 -24.17 11.31
C LYS A 134 -3.50 -25.47 10.51
N ARG A 135 -3.20 -25.44 9.20
CA ARG A 135 -3.16 -26.65 8.36
C ARG A 135 -2.08 -27.63 8.82
N LEU A 136 -0.89 -27.14 9.13
CA LEU A 136 0.20 -27.98 9.66
C LEU A 136 -0.16 -28.63 11.00
N ALA A 137 -0.77 -27.87 11.91
CA ALA A 137 -1.23 -28.41 13.19
C ALA A 137 -2.32 -29.50 13.00
N PHE A 138 -3.24 -29.29 12.05
CA PHE A 138 -4.28 -30.26 11.73
C PHE A 138 -3.73 -31.53 11.07
N ASP A 139 -2.77 -31.39 10.16
CA ASP A 139 -2.12 -32.54 9.52
C ASP A 139 -1.37 -33.40 10.54
N LEU A 140 -0.66 -32.78 11.49
CA LEU A 140 0.00 -33.48 12.60
C LEU A 140 -1.02 -34.23 13.48
N LEU A 141 -2.13 -33.58 13.85
CA LEU A 141 -3.19 -34.20 14.66
C LEU A 141 -3.85 -35.38 13.93
N ARG A 142 -4.14 -35.21 12.63
CA ARG A 142 -4.73 -36.26 11.78
C ARG A 142 -3.78 -37.46 11.63
N GLN A 143 -2.49 -37.20 11.52
CA GLN A 143 -1.47 -38.25 11.41
C GLN A 143 -1.36 -39.04 12.72
N GLY A 144 -1.42 -38.37 13.88
CA GLY A 144 -1.45 -39.02 15.19
C GLY A 144 -2.68 -39.90 15.44
N MET A 145 -3.85 -39.54 14.91
CA MET A 145 -5.06 -40.36 15.02
C MET A 145 -5.07 -41.59 14.09
N ARG A 146 -4.38 -41.53 12.95
CA ARG A 146 -4.26 -42.67 12.02
C ARG A 146 -3.33 -43.78 12.52
N THR A 147 -2.49 -43.50 13.50
CA THR A 147 -1.49 -44.44 14.03
C THR A 147 -1.94 -45.19 15.27
N ILE A 148 -3.16 -44.97 15.78
CA ILE A 148 -3.73 -45.76 16.88
C ILE A 148 -4.44 -46.96 16.23
N PRO A 149 -3.88 -48.18 16.28
CA PRO A 149 -4.61 -49.34 15.80
C PRO A 149 -5.84 -49.53 16.69
N LEU A 150 -7.03 -49.46 16.09
CA LEU A 150 -8.24 -49.99 16.71
C LEU A 150 -7.95 -51.46 17.00
N ILE A 151 -7.81 -51.77 18.28
CA ILE A 151 -7.69 -53.14 18.78
C ILE A 151 -8.90 -53.90 18.24
N LYS A 152 -8.62 -54.89 17.39
CA LYS A 152 -9.61 -55.86 16.92
C LYS A 152 -10.22 -56.53 18.14
N LEU A 153 -11.52 -56.36 18.34
CA LEU A 153 -12.37 -57.28 19.10
C LEU A 153 -12.70 -58.48 18.22
#